data_AF-Q95XT8-F1
#
_entry.id   AF-Q95XT8-F1
#
_cell.length_a   1.000
_cell.length_b   1.000
_cell.length_c   1.000
_cell.angle_alpha   90.00
_cell.angle_beta   90.00
_cell.angle_gamma   90.00
#
_symmetry.space_group_name_H-M   'P 1'
#
loop_
_entity.id
_entity.type
_entity.pdbx_description
1 polymer ?
#
loop_
_entity_poly.entity_id
_entity_poly.type
_entity_poly.pdbx_seq_one_letter_code
_entity_poly.pdbx_strand_id
1 'polypeptide(L)'
;MFNEFLYKVEQMEEDDGEQRAKSDKAGDQRMAIYVNHSFQVSQGDRYRFPSNQFGYGLSNCSPYFLQDFTHVLNRYMQLEAYCDAVDDLTGALPKTGLAPNEPDLFQALFFPRSIAPRTPMNPVASTQMTEETLSAMWFRLVAHYFEWLAGISELQYLSDQDKLRLAVCQLCKVVCFSVVYANYHFKNDENDDLLFFGSGFYWDPARGNDPLMDDYCQEMKRIVNQVVYPLRKVGMVKEEFVLVKLILLFDCTSLMGLSDEGLEFTRSMCNKYRTTLSQYVRCHIEELADTEGWSQNEIDRCSMDRIKNLLDLPIGVEKLGKLDDDSLAEMVESNYGGMRGTLQQQIHTESRKVRNR
;
A
#
# COMPACT_ATOMS: atom_id res chain seq x y z
N MET A 1 21.96 -4.89 15.30
CA MET A 1 20.65 -5.39 15.78
C MET A 1 19.92 -6.27 14.76
N PHE A 2 19.54 -5.83 13.56
CA PHE A 2 18.93 -6.76 12.56
C PHE A 2 19.95 -7.62 11.79
N ASN A 3 21.18 -7.14 11.57
CA ASN A 3 22.29 -8.00 11.09
C ASN A 3 22.66 -9.08 12.11
N GLU A 4 22.55 -8.77 13.39
CA GLU A 4 22.73 -9.73 14.47
C GLU A 4 21.54 -10.72 14.58
N PHE A 5 20.38 -10.31 14.07
CA PHE A 5 19.18 -11.15 13.96
C PHE A 5 19.31 -12.14 12.80
N LEU A 6 19.79 -11.72 11.62
CA LEU A 6 19.97 -12.62 10.47
C LEU A 6 21.24 -13.48 10.57
N TYR A 7 22.35 -12.95 11.08
CA TYR A 7 23.59 -13.73 11.26
C TYR A 7 23.45 -14.86 12.30
N LYS A 8 22.53 -14.71 13.28
CA LYS A 8 22.20 -15.79 14.22
C LYS A 8 21.36 -16.90 13.61
N VAL A 9 20.60 -16.62 12.55
CA VAL A 9 19.83 -17.67 11.85
C VAL A 9 20.77 -18.54 11.01
N GLU A 10 21.77 -17.95 10.34
CA GLU A 10 22.71 -18.70 9.51
C GLU A 10 23.76 -19.49 10.33
N GLN A 11 24.23 -18.98 11.47
CA GLN A 11 25.18 -19.74 12.32
C GLN A 11 24.52 -20.87 13.14
N MET A 12 23.19 -20.88 13.28
CA MET A 12 22.49 -21.93 14.04
C MET A 12 22.33 -23.24 13.26
N GLU A 13 22.68 -23.30 11.97
CA GLU A 13 22.70 -24.55 11.21
C GLU A 13 23.97 -25.39 11.41
N GLU A 14 25.03 -24.87 12.08
CA GLU A 14 26.30 -25.61 12.24
C GLU A 14 26.64 -26.10 13.65
N ASP A 15 25.92 -25.73 14.72
CA ASP A 15 26.26 -26.16 16.09
C ASP A 15 25.06 -26.68 16.89
N ASP A 16 24.40 -27.66 16.26
CA ASP A 16 23.03 -28.11 16.49
C ASP A 16 22.93 -29.19 17.59
N GLY A 17 22.92 -28.76 18.85
CA GLY A 17 22.66 -29.69 19.96
C GLY A 17 22.25 -29.05 21.29
N GLU A 18 23.10 -28.21 21.87
CA GLU A 18 22.91 -27.82 23.29
C GLU A 18 22.27 -26.45 23.52
N GLN A 19 22.15 -25.58 22.50
CA GLN A 19 21.50 -24.27 22.68
C GLN A 19 19.98 -24.27 22.46
N ARG A 20 19.40 -25.35 21.91
CA ARG A 20 17.97 -25.49 21.62
C ARG A 20 17.07 -25.18 22.83
N ALA A 21 17.48 -25.58 24.04
CA ALA A 21 16.67 -25.36 25.24
C ALA A 21 16.64 -23.90 25.76
N LYS A 22 17.59 -23.05 25.36
CA LYS A 22 17.64 -21.63 25.78
C LYS A 22 17.06 -20.68 24.74
N SER A 23 17.10 -21.02 23.44
CA SER A 23 16.51 -20.19 22.38
C SER A 23 14.98 -20.25 22.37
N ASP A 24 14.39 -21.43 22.63
CA ASP A 24 12.92 -21.57 22.66
C ASP A 24 12.29 -20.64 23.71
N LYS A 25 12.94 -20.46 24.85
CA LYS A 25 12.46 -19.53 25.89
C LYS A 25 12.49 -18.06 25.47
N ALA A 26 13.40 -17.65 24.58
CA ALA A 26 13.50 -16.26 24.12
C ALA A 26 12.54 -15.95 22.96
N GLY A 27 12.33 -16.92 22.06
CA GLY A 27 11.29 -16.86 21.03
C GLY A 27 9.90 -16.80 21.64
N ASP A 28 9.63 -17.68 22.62
CA ASP A 28 8.37 -17.70 23.36
C ASP A 28 8.12 -16.43 24.14
N GLN A 29 9.14 -15.79 24.72
CA GLN A 29 8.95 -14.52 25.43
C GLN A 29 8.59 -13.37 24.47
N ARG A 30 9.21 -13.30 23.29
CA ARG A 30 8.84 -12.28 22.30
C ARG A 30 7.45 -12.55 21.72
N MET A 31 7.13 -13.80 21.37
CA MET A 31 5.77 -14.19 20.98
C MET A 31 4.75 -13.98 22.09
N ALA A 32 5.08 -14.21 23.35
CA ALA A 32 4.19 -13.89 24.46
C ALA A 32 4.00 -12.38 24.62
N ILE A 33 5.03 -11.56 24.39
CA ILE A 33 4.88 -10.10 24.31
C ILE A 33 3.97 -9.73 23.12
N TYR A 34 4.13 -10.36 21.95
CA TYR A 34 3.29 -10.14 20.76
C TYR A 34 1.82 -10.55 20.98
N VAL A 35 1.57 -11.69 21.63
CA VAL A 35 0.22 -12.16 21.98
C VAL A 35 -0.43 -11.24 23.03
N ASN A 36 0.32 -10.83 24.05
CA ASN A 36 -0.18 -9.91 25.07
C ASN A 36 -0.51 -8.52 24.50
N HIS A 37 0.29 -8.01 23.56
CA HIS A 37 0.01 -6.73 22.90
C HIS A 37 -1.24 -6.80 22.02
N SER A 38 -1.41 -7.90 21.27
CA SER A 38 -2.63 -8.17 20.49
C SER A 38 -3.89 -8.26 21.38
N PHE A 39 -3.76 -8.83 22.59
CA PHE A 39 -4.87 -8.94 23.54
C PHE A 39 -5.29 -7.58 24.15
N GLN A 40 -4.35 -6.65 24.33
CA GLN A 40 -4.68 -5.31 24.84
C GLN A 40 -5.38 -4.43 23.79
N VAL A 41 -4.99 -4.55 22.51
CA VAL A 41 -5.63 -3.79 21.41
C VAL A 41 -7.01 -4.35 21.06
N SER A 42 -7.23 -5.66 21.22
CA SER A 42 -8.50 -6.31 20.86
C SER A 42 -9.70 -5.99 21.75
N GLN A 43 -9.52 -5.35 22.92
CA GLN A 43 -10.62 -5.02 23.82
C GLN A 43 -11.60 -3.96 23.28
N GLY A 44 -11.31 -3.33 22.14
CA GLY A 44 -12.25 -2.45 21.45
C GLY A 44 -12.55 -2.92 20.04
N ASP A 45 -13.67 -3.64 19.83
CA ASP A 45 -14.23 -3.99 18.52
C ASP A 45 -14.30 -2.77 17.56
N ARG A 46 -14.36 -1.55 18.11
CA ARG A 46 -14.43 -0.28 17.36
C ARG A 46 -13.23 -0.03 16.43
N TYR A 47 -12.06 -0.63 16.69
CA TYR A 47 -10.86 -0.43 15.86
C TYR A 47 -10.61 -1.57 14.88
N ARG A 48 -11.38 -2.66 14.97
CA ARG A 48 -11.17 -3.82 14.10
C ARG A 48 -11.71 -3.51 12.71
N PHE A 49 -10.88 -3.73 11.70
CA PHE A 49 -11.32 -3.63 10.31
C PHE A 49 -12.42 -4.67 10.04
N PRO A 50 -13.55 -4.31 9.41
CA PRO A 50 -14.68 -5.22 9.17
C PRO A 50 -14.39 -6.16 8.00
N SER A 51 -13.39 -7.03 8.17
CA SER A 51 -12.87 -7.93 7.14
C SER A 51 -13.94 -8.85 6.55
N ASN A 52 -14.96 -9.23 7.33
CA ASN A 52 -16.09 -10.03 6.89
C ASN A 52 -16.89 -9.40 5.72
N GLN A 53 -16.86 -8.08 5.55
CA GLN A 53 -17.53 -7.38 4.45
C GLN A 53 -16.81 -7.54 3.10
N PHE A 54 -15.51 -7.89 3.12
CA PHE A 54 -14.65 -7.90 1.93
C PHE A 54 -14.19 -9.31 1.54
N GLY A 55 -15.00 -10.33 1.84
CA GLY A 55 -14.81 -11.69 1.33
C GLY A 55 -14.22 -12.70 2.33
N TYR A 56 -13.79 -12.27 3.53
CA TYR A 56 -13.33 -13.21 4.56
C TYR A 56 -14.39 -14.22 5.00
N GLY A 57 -15.69 -13.88 4.91
CA GLY A 57 -16.78 -14.80 5.21
C GLY A 57 -17.18 -15.74 4.06
N LEU A 58 -16.77 -15.44 2.82
CA LEU A 58 -17.23 -16.14 1.61
C LEU A 58 -16.15 -16.99 0.94
N SER A 59 -14.87 -16.81 1.31
CA SER A 59 -13.75 -17.50 0.66
C SER A 59 -13.58 -18.96 1.12
N ASN A 60 -14.64 -19.76 0.98
CA ASN A 60 -14.51 -21.23 0.92
C ASN A 60 -13.82 -21.68 -0.39
N CYS A 61 -13.72 -20.77 -1.38
CA CYS A 61 -12.99 -21.01 -2.61
C CYS A 61 -11.49 -20.79 -2.39
N SER A 62 -10.68 -21.70 -2.94
CA SER A 62 -9.23 -21.54 -3.05
C SER A 62 -8.88 -20.17 -3.65
N PRO A 63 -7.85 -19.46 -3.14
CA PRO A 63 -7.44 -18.16 -3.70
C PRO A 63 -7.00 -18.29 -5.17
N TYR A 64 -6.59 -19.49 -5.57
CA TYR A 64 -6.17 -19.86 -6.92
C TYR A 64 -7.33 -20.07 -7.90
N PHE A 65 -8.58 -20.06 -7.43
CA PHE A 65 -9.74 -20.15 -8.31
C PHE A 65 -10.01 -18.80 -8.99
N LEU A 66 -10.05 -18.80 -10.32
CA LEU A 66 -10.45 -17.64 -11.12
C LEU A 66 -11.96 -17.42 -10.95
N GLN A 67 -12.31 -16.42 -10.14
CA GLN A 67 -13.68 -15.91 -10.03
C GLN A 67 -14.01 -15.05 -11.26
N ASP A 68 -15.30 -14.88 -11.52
CA ASP A 68 -15.80 -13.89 -12.48
C ASP A 68 -15.15 -12.51 -12.20
N PHE A 69 -14.59 -11.87 -13.23
CA PHE A 69 -13.91 -10.60 -13.08
C PHE A 69 -14.81 -9.53 -12.46
N THR A 70 -16.12 -9.58 -12.73
CA THR A 70 -17.12 -8.65 -12.20
C THR A 70 -17.22 -8.77 -10.67
N HIS A 71 -17.19 -9.98 -10.13
CA HIS A 71 -17.21 -10.21 -8.68
C HIS A 71 -15.93 -9.75 -8.01
N VAL A 72 -14.77 -10.03 -8.61
CA VAL A 72 -13.47 -9.57 -8.13
C VAL A 72 -13.44 -8.04 -8.09
N LEU A 73 -13.82 -7.40 -9.20
CA LEU A 73 -13.82 -5.96 -9.35
C LEU A 73 -14.79 -5.28 -8.38
N ASN A 74 -16.04 -5.74 -8.28
CA ASN A 74 -17.03 -5.19 -7.36
C ASN A 74 -16.54 -5.22 -5.91
N ARG A 75 -15.90 -6.31 -5.49
CA ARG A 75 -15.33 -6.43 -4.14
C ARG A 75 -14.27 -5.36 -3.87
N TYR A 76 -13.31 -5.20 -4.77
CA TYR A 76 -12.22 -4.24 -4.56
C TYR A 76 -12.64 -2.79 -4.81
N MET A 77 -13.63 -2.54 -5.66
CA MET A 77 -14.26 -1.23 -5.79
C MET A 77 -14.98 -0.83 -4.49
N GLN A 78 -15.68 -1.75 -3.85
CA GLN A 78 -16.29 -1.52 -2.53
C GLN A 78 -15.23 -1.31 -1.45
N LEU A 79 -14.13 -2.07 -1.48
CA LEU A 79 -13.01 -1.89 -0.57
C LEU A 79 -12.37 -0.50 -0.72
N GLU A 80 -12.05 -0.09 -1.95
CA GLU A 80 -11.47 1.22 -2.22
C GLU A 80 -12.41 2.34 -1.76
N ALA A 81 -13.70 2.25 -2.12
CA ALA A 81 -14.71 3.20 -1.68
C ALA A 81 -14.87 3.23 -0.15
N TYR A 82 -14.80 2.07 0.51
CA TYR A 82 -14.80 2.01 1.96
C TYR A 82 -13.60 2.77 2.51
N CYS A 83 -12.36 2.43 2.11
CA CYS A 83 -11.13 3.04 2.60
C CYS A 83 -11.04 4.56 2.34
N ASP A 84 -11.61 5.03 1.23
CA ASP A 84 -11.69 6.45 0.85
C ASP A 84 -12.72 7.25 1.66
N ALA A 85 -13.72 6.58 2.24
CA ALA A 85 -14.78 7.21 3.01
C ALA A 85 -14.32 7.70 4.39
N VAL A 86 -15.12 8.60 4.97
CA VAL A 86 -14.95 9.10 6.35
C VAL A 86 -15.54 8.09 7.32
N ASP A 87 -14.97 7.97 8.52
CA ASP A 87 -15.75 7.46 9.64
C ASP A 87 -16.65 8.59 10.17
N ASP A 88 -17.94 8.37 10.31
CA ASP A 88 -18.84 9.22 11.13
C ASP A 88 -18.39 9.33 12.61
N LEU A 89 -17.26 8.71 12.96
CA LEU A 89 -16.63 8.78 14.26
C LEU A 89 -15.83 10.08 14.40
N THR A 90 -16.51 11.23 14.40
CA THR A 90 -15.97 12.52 14.89
C THR A 90 -15.68 12.52 16.40
N GLY A 91 -15.47 11.35 17.01
CA GLY A 91 -15.08 11.21 18.40
C GLY A 91 -13.58 11.36 18.53
N ALA A 92 -13.13 12.02 19.60
CA ALA A 92 -11.72 12.03 19.96
C ALA A 92 -11.18 10.60 19.99
N LEU A 93 -10.02 10.38 19.36
CA LEU A 93 -9.22 9.16 19.55
C LEU A 93 -9.21 8.85 21.06
N PRO A 94 -9.48 7.61 21.49
CA PRO A 94 -9.47 7.30 22.90
C PRO A 94 -8.10 7.69 23.41
N LYS A 95 -8.07 8.59 24.39
CA LYS A 95 -6.88 8.81 25.20
C LYS A 95 -6.68 7.50 25.94
N THR A 96 -5.99 6.54 25.35
CA THR A 96 -5.47 5.39 26.06
C THR A 96 -4.60 5.99 27.17
N GLY A 97 -5.06 5.88 28.42
CA GLY A 97 -4.46 6.54 29.59
C GLY A 97 -3.09 6.00 29.98
N LEU A 98 -2.50 5.18 29.13
CA LEU A 98 -1.11 4.72 29.19
C LEU A 98 -0.45 5.38 27.99
N ALA A 99 0.63 6.13 28.23
CA ALA A 99 1.40 6.82 27.19
C ALA A 99 1.37 5.98 25.91
N PRO A 100 0.80 6.47 24.80
CA PRO A 100 0.60 5.63 23.63
C PRO A 100 1.98 5.12 23.26
N ASN A 101 2.22 3.82 23.47
CA ASN A 101 3.37 3.18 22.87
C ASN A 101 3.24 3.54 21.39
N GLU A 102 4.26 4.19 20.84
CA GLU A 102 4.29 4.51 19.42
C GLU A 102 3.86 3.26 18.65
N PRO A 103 2.93 3.37 17.69
CA PRO A 103 2.47 2.20 16.99
C PRO A 103 3.66 1.49 16.36
N ASP A 104 3.61 0.17 16.33
CA ASP A 104 4.55 -0.64 15.58
C ASP A 104 3.89 -1.19 14.32
N LEU A 105 4.70 -1.81 13.46
CA LEU A 105 4.26 -2.37 12.19
C LEU A 105 3.19 -3.45 12.35
N PHE A 106 3.25 -4.24 13.42
CA PHE A 106 2.24 -5.25 13.70
C PHE A 106 0.90 -4.58 14.02
N GLN A 107 0.90 -3.60 14.92
CA GLN A 107 -0.29 -2.82 15.25
C GLN A 107 -0.85 -2.12 14.00
N ALA A 108 -0.01 -1.56 13.14
CA ALA A 108 -0.45 -0.92 11.90
C ALA A 108 -1.12 -1.92 10.94
N LEU A 109 -0.54 -3.12 10.78
CA LEU A 109 -1.05 -4.16 9.88
C LEU A 109 -2.39 -4.74 10.34
N PHE A 110 -2.55 -5.00 11.64
CA PHE A 110 -3.74 -5.67 12.17
C PHE A 110 -4.82 -4.70 12.70
N PHE A 111 -4.42 -3.48 13.08
CA PHE A 111 -5.29 -2.46 13.67
C PHE A 111 -5.00 -1.08 13.03
N PRO A 112 -5.18 -0.93 11.71
CA PRO A 112 -4.83 0.30 10.99
C PRO A 112 -5.56 1.56 11.51
N ARG A 113 -6.73 1.40 12.11
CA ARG A 113 -7.48 2.51 12.73
C ARG A 113 -6.85 3.08 14.00
N SER A 114 -5.85 2.41 14.54
CA SER A 114 -5.12 2.87 15.72
C SER A 114 -3.95 3.81 15.39
N ILE A 115 -3.55 3.91 14.11
CA ILE A 115 -2.41 4.74 13.70
C ILE A 115 -2.81 6.15 13.22
N ALA A 116 -3.98 6.32 12.62
CA ALA A 116 -4.48 7.63 12.20
C ALA A 116 -6.01 7.67 12.16
N PRO A 117 -6.65 8.84 12.40
CA PRO A 117 -8.07 9.01 12.17
C PRO A 117 -8.39 8.93 10.67
N ARG A 118 -9.60 8.45 10.33
CA ARG A 118 -10.05 8.39 8.95
C ARG A 118 -10.56 9.74 8.48
N THR A 119 -9.85 10.33 7.53
CA THR A 119 -10.29 11.50 6.76
C THR A 119 -10.55 11.08 5.31
N PRO A 120 -11.49 11.72 4.61
CA PRO A 120 -11.83 11.32 3.24
C PRO A 120 -10.64 11.52 2.32
N MET A 121 -10.30 10.54 1.48
CA MET A 121 -9.13 10.62 0.58
C MET A 121 -9.27 11.63 -0.55
N ASN A 122 -10.44 12.26 -0.69
CA ASN A 122 -10.69 13.27 -1.70
C ASN A 122 -9.61 14.37 -1.66
N PRO A 123 -8.91 14.63 -2.78
CA PRO A 123 -7.92 15.68 -2.88
C PRO A 123 -8.63 17.02 -3.03
N VAL A 124 -9.08 17.54 -1.89
CA VAL A 124 -9.41 18.96 -1.74
C VAL A 124 -8.11 19.67 -1.34
N ALA A 125 -7.80 20.83 -1.92
CA ALA A 125 -6.64 21.61 -1.51
C ALA A 125 -6.93 22.36 -0.19
N SER A 126 -6.99 21.63 0.94
CA SER A 126 -7.36 22.22 2.24
C SER A 126 -6.15 22.52 3.12
N THR A 127 -5.12 21.67 3.08
CA THR A 127 -3.98 21.71 3.99
C THR A 127 -2.69 21.73 3.18
N GLN A 128 -1.98 22.87 3.20
CA GLN A 128 -0.67 22.98 2.57
C GLN A 128 0.33 22.05 3.27
N MET A 129 1.14 21.36 2.48
CA MET A 129 2.26 20.58 2.98
C MET A 129 3.35 21.50 3.51
N THR A 130 3.63 21.33 4.80
CA THR A 130 4.73 21.94 5.55
C THR A 130 5.42 20.87 6.40
N GLU A 131 6.55 21.21 7.02
CA GLU A 131 7.23 20.35 7.98
C GLU A 131 6.23 19.83 9.05
N GLU A 132 5.37 20.70 9.58
CA GLU A 132 4.43 20.37 10.66
C GLU A 132 3.31 19.42 10.23
N THR A 133 2.94 19.42 8.94
CA THR A 133 1.84 18.58 8.43
C THR A 133 2.32 17.24 7.86
N LEU A 134 3.64 17.08 7.65
CA LEU A 134 4.24 15.90 7.02
C LEU A 134 3.82 14.60 7.71
N SER A 135 4.00 14.51 9.02
CA SER A 135 3.67 13.31 9.78
C SER A 135 2.18 12.97 9.72
N ALA A 136 1.31 13.97 9.81
CA ALA A 136 -0.13 13.77 9.71
C ALA A 136 -0.56 13.23 8.34
N MET A 137 0.00 13.79 7.25
CA MET A 137 -0.21 13.30 5.89
C MET A 137 0.26 11.84 5.76
N TRP A 138 1.48 11.56 6.21
CA TRP A 138 2.08 10.23 6.12
C TRP A 138 1.27 9.18 6.88
N PHE A 139 0.92 9.45 8.14
CA PHE A 139 0.14 8.52 8.97
C PHE A 139 -1.21 8.19 8.33
N ARG A 140 -1.85 9.18 7.69
CA ARG A 140 -3.12 8.96 7.00
C ARG A 140 -2.97 8.07 5.78
N LEU A 141 -1.93 8.26 4.96
CA LEU A 141 -1.64 7.42 3.79
C LEU A 141 -1.33 5.98 4.20
N VAL A 142 -0.52 5.82 5.25
CA VAL A 142 -0.15 4.49 5.77
C VAL A 142 -1.36 3.80 6.39
N ALA A 143 -2.22 4.52 7.11
CA ALA A 143 -3.49 3.99 7.61
C ALA A 143 -4.41 3.54 6.48
N HIS A 144 -4.55 4.35 5.42
CA HIS A 144 -5.33 3.96 4.23
C HIS A 144 -4.82 2.66 3.64
N TYR A 145 -3.50 2.57 3.45
CA TYR A 145 -2.85 1.38 2.89
C TYR A 145 -3.10 0.13 3.75
N PHE A 146 -2.92 0.20 5.06
CA PHE A 146 -3.15 -0.96 5.92
C PHE A 146 -4.64 -1.32 6.07
N GLU A 147 -5.56 -0.35 6.05
CA GLU A 147 -7.00 -0.64 5.95
C GLU A 147 -7.31 -1.38 4.64
N TRP A 148 -6.72 -0.92 3.53
CA TRP A 148 -6.88 -1.56 2.23
C TRP A 148 -6.32 -2.98 2.23
N LEU A 149 -5.10 -3.20 2.75
CA LEU A 149 -4.53 -4.55 2.89
C LEU A 149 -5.42 -5.47 3.74
N ALA A 150 -5.98 -4.97 4.84
CA ALA A 150 -6.88 -5.75 5.71
C ALA A 150 -8.17 -6.20 5.01
N GLY A 151 -8.53 -5.58 3.88
CA GLY A 151 -9.64 -6.02 3.03
C GLY A 151 -9.29 -7.04 1.97
N ILE A 152 -8.00 -7.34 1.74
CA ILE A 152 -7.56 -8.32 0.75
C ILE A 152 -7.56 -9.71 1.38
N SER A 153 -8.68 -10.41 1.24
CA SER A 153 -8.90 -11.74 1.83
C SER A 153 -7.80 -12.75 1.50
N GLU A 154 -7.20 -12.65 0.32
CA GLU A 154 -6.14 -13.53 -0.17
C GLU A 154 -4.89 -13.48 0.71
N LEU A 155 -4.61 -12.36 1.40
CA LEU A 155 -3.44 -12.25 2.27
C LEU A 155 -3.50 -13.19 3.48
N GLN A 156 -4.67 -13.76 3.81
CA GLN A 156 -4.78 -14.75 4.88
C GLN A 156 -4.06 -16.07 4.57
N TYR A 157 -3.75 -16.34 3.29
CA TYR A 157 -3.05 -17.55 2.85
C TYR A 157 -1.52 -17.40 2.86
N LEU A 158 -1.00 -16.20 3.13
CA LEU A 158 0.43 -15.98 3.37
C LEU A 158 0.77 -16.20 4.83
N SER A 159 1.99 -16.71 5.06
CA SER A 159 2.61 -16.69 6.38
C SER A 159 2.68 -15.26 6.91
N ASP A 160 2.65 -15.07 8.23
CA ASP A 160 2.73 -13.72 8.80
C ASP A 160 4.05 -13.02 8.46
N GLN A 161 5.15 -13.77 8.33
CA GLN A 161 6.44 -13.24 7.90
C GLN A 161 6.38 -12.73 6.46
N ASP A 162 5.85 -13.51 5.52
CA ASP A 162 5.73 -13.11 4.12
C ASP A 162 4.74 -11.96 3.93
N LYS A 163 3.63 -11.98 4.67
CA LYS A 163 2.64 -10.90 4.70
C LYS A 163 3.25 -9.59 5.18
N LEU A 164 4.02 -9.62 6.27
CA LEU A 164 4.74 -8.46 6.79
C LEU A 164 5.73 -7.92 5.76
N ARG A 165 6.47 -8.82 5.13
CA ARG A 165 7.48 -8.50 4.12
C ARG A 165 6.84 -7.84 2.89
N LEU A 166 5.77 -8.43 2.37
CA LEU A 166 4.98 -7.90 1.27
C LEU A 166 4.44 -6.50 1.62
N ALA A 167 3.81 -6.38 2.78
CA ALA A 167 3.19 -5.14 3.24
C ALA A 167 4.20 -3.98 3.31
N VAL A 168 5.38 -4.20 3.89
CA VAL A 168 6.42 -3.15 4.00
C VAL A 168 7.04 -2.83 2.66
N CYS A 169 7.48 -3.84 1.89
CA CYS A 169 8.26 -3.62 0.68
C CYS A 169 7.45 -2.98 -0.46
N GLN A 170 6.12 -3.13 -0.43
CA GLN A 170 5.23 -2.61 -1.46
C GLN A 170 4.52 -1.31 -1.04
N LEU A 171 4.64 -0.89 0.23
CA LEU A 171 3.91 0.26 0.79
C LEU A 171 4.09 1.52 -0.04
N CYS A 172 5.33 1.98 -0.21
CA CYS A 172 5.58 3.26 -0.89
C CYS A 172 5.11 3.22 -2.34
N LYS A 173 5.24 2.08 -3.04
CA LYS A 173 4.77 1.94 -4.42
C LYS A 173 3.25 2.05 -4.52
N VAL A 174 2.52 1.32 -3.67
CA VAL A 174 1.05 1.30 -3.67
C VAL A 174 0.48 2.65 -3.22
N VAL A 175 1.08 3.26 -2.19
CA VAL A 175 0.73 4.60 -1.72
C VAL A 175 1.00 5.65 -2.82
N CYS A 176 2.20 5.64 -3.41
CA CYS A 176 2.54 6.55 -4.49
C CYS A 176 1.66 6.38 -5.72
N PHE A 177 1.23 5.15 -6.05
CA PHE A 177 0.28 4.95 -7.14
C PHE A 177 -1.09 5.57 -6.86
N SER A 178 -1.52 5.55 -5.59
CA SER A 178 -2.74 6.23 -5.16
C SER A 178 -2.59 7.76 -5.26
N VAL A 179 -1.41 8.30 -4.92
CA VAL A 179 -1.06 9.72 -5.13
C VAL A 179 -1.08 10.07 -6.62
N VAL A 180 -0.50 9.24 -7.48
CA VAL A 180 -0.54 9.42 -8.94
C VAL A 180 -1.98 9.48 -9.43
N TYR A 181 -2.83 8.55 -8.98
CA TYR A 181 -4.23 8.52 -9.39
C TYR A 181 -5.02 9.74 -8.92
N ALA A 182 -4.77 10.22 -7.69
CA ALA A 182 -5.35 11.46 -7.19
C ALA A 182 -4.95 12.67 -8.06
N ASN A 183 -3.68 12.77 -8.46
CA ASN A 183 -3.24 13.84 -9.36
C ASN A 183 -3.74 13.66 -10.80
N TYR A 184 -3.96 12.44 -11.26
CA TYR A 184 -4.57 12.18 -12.56
C TYR A 184 -6.03 12.63 -12.60
N HIS A 185 -6.82 12.27 -11.58
CA HIS A 185 -8.26 12.49 -11.56
C HIS A 185 -8.66 13.94 -11.26
N PHE A 186 -7.85 14.68 -10.49
CA PHE A 186 -8.23 16.00 -9.99
C PHE A 186 -7.43 17.17 -10.59
N LYS A 187 -6.38 16.90 -11.36
CA LYS A 187 -5.66 17.97 -12.04
C LYS A 187 -6.44 18.50 -13.25
N ASN A 188 -6.67 19.80 -13.27
CA ASN A 188 -7.16 20.61 -14.37
C ASN A 188 -6.15 21.73 -14.66
N ASP A 189 -6.43 22.57 -15.66
CA ASP A 189 -5.52 23.65 -16.05
C ASP A 189 -5.31 24.70 -14.93
N GLU A 190 -6.26 24.82 -13.99
CA GLU A 190 -6.19 25.79 -12.89
C GLU A 190 -5.29 25.33 -11.73
N ASN A 191 -5.02 24.02 -11.63
CA ASN A 191 -4.27 23.45 -10.52
C ASN A 191 -3.14 22.51 -10.97
N ASP A 192 -2.71 22.59 -12.24
CA ASP A 192 -1.65 21.72 -12.80
C ASP A 192 -0.33 21.83 -12.01
N ASP A 193 -0.12 22.99 -11.40
CA ASP A 193 1.02 23.29 -10.54
C ASP A 193 0.96 22.67 -9.14
N LEU A 194 -0.20 22.24 -8.68
CA LEU A 194 -0.35 21.63 -7.36
C LEU A 194 0.11 20.17 -7.39
N LEU A 195 0.53 19.68 -6.22
CA LEU A 195 0.71 18.25 -5.95
C LEU A 195 -0.27 17.83 -4.87
N PHE A 196 -1.17 16.91 -5.18
CA PHE A 196 -2.13 16.38 -4.22
C PHE A 196 -1.63 15.09 -3.58
N PHE A 197 -1.66 14.99 -2.26
CA PHE A 197 -1.35 13.75 -1.54
C PHE A 197 -2.63 12.98 -1.16
N GLY A 198 -3.79 13.63 -1.28
CA GLY A 198 -5.08 13.10 -0.81
C GLY A 198 -5.37 13.55 0.62
N SER A 199 -6.58 13.26 1.12
CA SER A 199 -6.99 13.63 2.49
C SER A 199 -6.89 15.11 2.82
N GLY A 200 -7.08 15.99 1.83
CA GLY A 200 -6.95 17.43 2.02
C GLY A 200 -5.53 17.98 1.86
N PHE A 201 -4.51 17.13 1.90
CA PHE A 201 -3.11 17.54 1.84
C PHE A 201 -2.69 17.81 0.39
N TYR A 202 -2.08 18.98 0.19
CA TYR A 202 -1.57 19.40 -1.11
C TYR A 202 -0.33 20.27 -0.94
N TRP A 203 0.50 20.36 -1.97
CA TRP A 203 1.63 21.27 -2.03
C TRP A 203 1.45 22.25 -3.18
N ASP A 204 1.49 23.54 -2.85
CA ASP A 204 1.55 24.67 -3.78
C ASP A 204 2.95 25.31 -3.76
N PRO A 205 3.69 25.28 -4.89
CA PRO A 205 5.02 25.90 -4.97
C PRO A 205 4.98 27.42 -4.73
N ALA A 206 3.86 28.10 -4.97
CA ALA A 206 3.72 29.53 -4.71
C ALA A 206 3.58 29.86 -3.22
N ARG A 207 3.32 28.85 -2.38
CA ARG A 207 3.19 28.96 -0.91
C ARG A 207 4.34 28.28 -0.16
N GLY A 208 5.31 27.72 -0.88
CA GLY A 208 6.50 27.08 -0.32
C GLY A 208 7.28 28.06 0.55
N ASN A 209 7.60 27.64 1.77
CA ASN A 209 8.37 28.42 2.74
C ASN A 209 9.45 27.56 3.44
N ASP A 210 9.54 26.27 3.09
CA ASP A 210 10.48 25.32 3.68
C ASP A 210 11.28 24.65 2.54
N PRO A 211 12.58 24.95 2.42
CA PRO A 211 13.41 24.41 1.35
C PRO A 211 13.42 22.88 1.26
N LEU A 212 13.43 22.15 2.39
CA LEU A 212 13.51 20.70 2.37
C LEU A 212 12.17 20.07 1.96
N MET A 213 11.05 20.63 2.44
CA MET A 213 9.72 20.22 2.00
C MET A 213 9.50 20.52 0.52
N ASP A 214 9.94 21.71 0.08
CA ASP A 214 9.80 22.16 -1.31
C ASP A 214 10.63 21.29 -2.24
N ASP A 215 11.87 20.94 -1.88
CA ASP A 215 12.72 20.03 -2.66
C ASP A 215 12.09 18.63 -2.79
N TYR A 216 11.60 18.06 -1.69
CA TYR A 216 10.91 16.76 -1.70
C TYR A 216 9.63 16.79 -2.55
N CYS A 217 8.76 17.78 -2.32
CA CYS A 217 7.48 17.88 -3.04
C CYS A 217 7.68 18.19 -4.53
N GLN A 218 8.65 19.03 -4.87
CA GLN A 218 8.97 19.36 -6.26
C GLN A 218 9.49 18.12 -7.01
N GLU A 219 10.36 17.32 -6.38
CA GLU A 219 10.87 16.10 -6.99
C GLU A 219 9.78 15.03 -7.11
N MET A 220 8.93 14.87 -6.09
CA MET A 220 7.72 14.03 -6.16
C MET A 220 6.79 14.46 -7.30
N LYS A 221 6.48 15.77 -7.41
CA LYS A 221 5.64 16.34 -8.49
C LYS A 221 6.22 16.02 -9.86
N ARG A 222 7.55 16.17 -10.03
CA ARG A 222 8.24 15.86 -11.29
C ARG A 222 8.00 14.43 -11.73
N ILE A 223 8.18 13.45 -10.84
CA ILE A 223 7.98 12.03 -11.16
C ILE A 223 6.50 11.69 -11.30
N VAL A 224 5.63 12.21 -10.43
CA VAL A 224 4.16 12.03 -10.56
C VAL A 224 3.69 12.50 -11.93
N ASN A 225 4.11 13.67 -12.40
CA ASN A 225 3.74 14.18 -13.72
C ASN A 225 4.24 13.28 -14.87
N GLN A 226 5.39 12.62 -14.71
CA GLN A 226 5.89 11.64 -15.69
C GLN A 226 5.01 10.39 -15.79
N VAL A 227 4.32 10.00 -14.72
CA VAL A 227 3.38 8.85 -14.70
C VAL A 227 1.96 9.28 -15.10
N VAL A 228 1.52 10.47 -14.68
CA VAL A 228 0.20 11.02 -15.01
C VAL A 228 0.04 11.27 -16.50
N TYR A 229 1.08 11.72 -17.21
CA TYR A 229 0.97 12.00 -18.64
C TYR A 229 0.62 10.76 -19.49
N PRO A 230 1.30 9.61 -19.34
CA PRO A 230 0.85 8.33 -19.92
C PRO A 230 -0.57 7.95 -19.50
N LEU A 231 -0.94 8.11 -18.22
CA LEU A 231 -2.29 7.83 -17.74
C LEU A 231 -3.37 8.64 -18.47
N ARG A 232 -3.13 9.94 -18.69
CA ARG A 232 -4.02 10.82 -19.47
C ARG A 232 -4.20 10.34 -20.91
N LYS A 233 -3.14 9.81 -21.53
CA LYS A 233 -3.24 9.24 -22.89
C LYS A 233 -4.06 7.95 -22.95
N VAL A 234 -3.95 7.13 -21.91
CA VAL A 234 -4.68 5.84 -21.83
C VAL A 234 -6.14 6.05 -21.40
N GLY A 235 -6.43 7.13 -20.68
CA GLY A 235 -7.76 7.34 -20.10
C GLY A 235 -8.09 6.23 -19.11
N MET A 236 -7.25 6.08 -18.08
CA MET A 236 -7.47 5.08 -17.03
C MET A 236 -8.79 5.36 -16.29
N VAL A 237 -9.61 4.33 -16.12
CA VAL A 237 -10.83 4.40 -15.29
C VAL A 237 -10.57 3.83 -13.89
N LYS A 238 -11.50 4.04 -12.96
CA LYS A 238 -11.31 3.67 -11.54
C LYS A 238 -11.13 2.16 -11.37
N GLU A 239 -11.84 1.38 -12.17
CA GLU A 239 -11.80 -0.08 -12.19
C GLU A 239 -10.40 -0.59 -12.52
N GLU A 240 -9.77 0.00 -13.53
CA GLU A 240 -8.41 -0.35 -13.95
C GLU A 240 -7.38 0.09 -12.93
N PHE A 241 -7.56 1.27 -12.34
CA PHE A 241 -6.72 1.73 -11.25
C PHE A 241 -6.71 0.70 -10.10
N VAL A 242 -7.87 0.23 -9.66
CA VAL A 242 -7.97 -0.76 -8.58
C VAL A 242 -7.27 -2.08 -8.95
N LEU A 243 -7.42 -2.56 -10.19
CA LEU A 243 -6.75 -3.78 -10.65
C LEU A 243 -5.24 -3.61 -10.79
N VAL A 244 -4.77 -2.49 -11.34
CA VAL A 244 -3.33 -2.18 -11.43
C VAL A 244 -2.72 -2.00 -10.04
N LYS A 245 -3.45 -1.43 -9.08
CA LYS A 245 -3.03 -1.31 -7.67
C LYS A 245 -2.83 -2.69 -7.03
N LEU A 246 -3.71 -3.66 -7.30
CA LEU A 246 -3.54 -5.05 -6.86
C LEU A 246 -2.34 -5.73 -7.54
N ILE A 247 -2.16 -5.51 -8.84
CA ILE A 247 -0.99 -6.04 -9.57
C ILE A 247 0.30 -5.48 -8.96
N LEU A 248 0.36 -4.18 -8.66
CA LEU A 248 1.49 -3.54 -8.00
C LEU A 248 1.82 -4.15 -6.63
N LEU A 249 0.79 -4.46 -5.83
CA LEU A 249 0.99 -5.13 -4.54
C LEU A 249 1.65 -6.50 -4.71
N PHE A 250 1.19 -7.30 -5.67
CA PHE A 250 1.64 -8.69 -5.82
C PHE A 250 2.80 -8.89 -6.82
N ASP A 251 3.25 -7.83 -7.51
CA ASP A 251 4.45 -7.89 -8.36
C ASP A 251 5.72 -7.84 -7.50
N CYS A 252 6.15 -9.03 -7.08
CA CYS A 252 7.30 -9.24 -6.22
C CYS A 252 8.56 -9.65 -7.00
N THR A 253 8.64 -9.36 -8.30
CA THR A 253 9.73 -9.85 -9.18
C THR A 253 11.13 -9.45 -8.68
N SER A 254 11.25 -8.30 -8.00
CA SER A 254 12.50 -7.80 -7.41
C SER A 254 12.54 -7.87 -5.88
N LEU A 255 11.54 -8.49 -5.24
CA LEU A 255 11.40 -8.49 -3.79
C LEU A 255 12.17 -9.66 -3.19
N MET A 256 13.15 -9.35 -2.34
CA MET A 256 13.97 -10.36 -1.67
C MET A 256 13.49 -10.68 -0.26
N GLY A 257 13.67 -11.93 0.16
CA GLY A 257 13.35 -12.40 1.50
C GLY A 257 11.90 -12.83 1.73
N LEU A 258 11.11 -12.98 0.67
CA LEU A 258 9.93 -13.86 0.72
C LEU A 258 10.40 -15.32 0.68
N SER A 259 9.66 -16.20 1.34
CA SER A 259 9.81 -17.65 1.18
C SER A 259 9.46 -18.09 -0.25
N ASP A 260 9.88 -19.29 -0.64
CA ASP A 260 9.49 -19.87 -1.94
C ASP A 260 7.96 -19.97 -2.08
N GLU A 261 7.27 -20.34 -1.00
CA GLU A 261 5.81 -20.38 -0.92
C GLU A 261 5.19 -18.98 -1.09
N GLY A 262 5.77 -17.97 -0.43
CA GLY A 262 5.36 -16.57 -0.58
C GLY A 262 5.58 -16.02 -1.99
N LEU A 263 6.68 -16.39 -2.65
CA LEU A 263 6.96 -16.03 -4.03
C LEU A 263 5.99 -16.71 -5.01
N GLU A 264 5.67 -17.99 -4.81
CA GLU A 264 4.69 -18.72 -5.61
C GLU A 264 3.28 -18.12 -5.45
N PHE A 265 2.90 -17.82 -4.21
CA PHE A 265 1.62 -17.19 -3.90
C PHE A 265 1.50 -15.81 -4.57
N THR A 266 2.48 -14.93 -4.39
CA THR A 266 2.45 -13.57 -4.95
C THR A 266 2.42 -13.60 -6.47
N ARG A 267 3.21 -14.47 -7.12
CA ARG A 267 3.15 -14.68 -8.57
C ARG A 267 1.76 -15.13 -9.03
N SER A 268 1.14 -16.08 -8.32
CA SER A 268 -0.19 -16.56 -8.63
C SER A 268 -1.25 -15.47 -8.51
N MET A 269 -1.18 -14.64 -7.45
CA MET A 269 -2.09 -13.50 -7.26
C MET A 269 -1.88 -12.42 -8.32
N CYS A 270 -0.63 -12.10 -8.65
CA CYS A 270 -0.32 -11.15 -9.73
C CYS A 270 -0.92 -11.62 -11.07
N ASN A 271 -0.76 -12.90 -11.41
CA ASN A 271 -1.35 -13.49 -12.62
C ASN A 271 -2.88 -13.50 -12.60
N LYS A 272 -3.50 -13.77 -11.44
CA LYS A 272 -4.95 -13.67 -11.24
C LYS A 272 -5.44 -12.26 -11.60
N TYR A 273 -4.85 -11.20 -11.02
CA TYR A 273 -5.29 -9.83 -11.28
C TYR A 273 -4.95 -9.34 -12.70
N ARG A 274 -3.85 -9.80 -13.30
CA ARG A 274 -3.57 -9.56 -14.74
C ARG A 274 -4.63 -10.20 -15.63
N THR A 275 -5.08 -11.41 -15.30
CA THR A 275 -6.16 -12.11 -16.02
C THR A 275 -7.49 -11.36 -15.85
N THR A 276 -7.82 -10.95 -14.63
CA THR A 276 -9.01 -10.14 -14.33
C THR A 276 -9.00 -8.82 -15.11
N LEU A 277 -7.86 -8.11 -15.16
CA LEU A 277 -7.70 -6.89 -15.94
C LEU A 277 -7.91 -7.15 -17.45
N SER A 278 -7.32 -8.22 -17.98
CA SER A 278 -7.48 -8.60 -19.38
C SER A 278 -8.94 -8.89 -19.74
N GLN A 279 -9.65 -9.64 -18.89
CA GLN A 279 -11.08 -9.93 -19.06
C GLN A 279 -11.93 -8.66 -19.01
N TYR A 280 -11.67 -7.77 -18.04
CA TYR A 280 -12.37 -6.49 -17.92
C TYR A 280 -12.16 -5.61 -19.16
N VAL A 281 -10.90 -5.42 -19.58
CA VAL A 281 -10.55 -4.59 -20.75
C VAL A 281 -11.20 -5.14 -22.01
N ARG A 282 -11.14 -6.46 -22.22
CA ARG A 282 -11.74 -7.10 -23.38
C ARG A 282 -13.25 -6.93 -23.39
N CYS A 283 -13.93 -7.17 -22.27
CA CYS A 283 -15.37 -6.98 -22.13
C CYS A 283 -15.78 -5.55 -22.48
N HIS A 284 -15.08 -4.55 -21.93
CA HIS A 284 -15.37 -3.14 -22.19
C HIS A 284 -15.12 -2.75 -23.66
N ILE A 285 -14.09 -3.29 -24.29
CA ILE A 285 -13.81 -3.04 -25.71
C ILE A 285 -14.81 -3.74 -26.62
N GLU A 286 -15.26 -4.95 -26.26
CA GLU A 286 -16.33 -5.66 -26.97
C GLU A 286 -17.65 -4.86 -26.92
N GLU A 287 -18.01 -4.28 -25.76
CA GLU A 287 -19.17 -3.38 -25.62
C GLU A 287 -19.08 -2.13 -26.52
N LEU A 288 -17.90 -1.52 -26.62
CA LEU A 288 -17.67 -0.38 -27.53
C LEU A 288 -17.70 -0.82 -29.00
N ALA A 289 -17.08 -1.96 -29.31
CA ALA A 289 -17.03 -2.53 -30.65
C ALA A 289 -18.41 -2.89 -31.20
N ASP A 290 -19.33 -3.37 -30.36
CA ASP A 290 -20.71 -3.66 -30.75
C ASP A 290 -21.44 -2.40 -31.25
N THR A 291 -21.06 -1.21 -30.76
CA THR A 291 -21.63 0.07 -31.21
C THR A 291 -21.03 0.59 -32.50
N GLU A 292 -19.73 0.31 -32.75
CA GLU A 292 -18.99 0.84 -33.89
C GLU A 292 -18.80 -0.17 -35.05
N GLY A 293 -19.14 -1.44 -34.83
CA GLY A 293 -19.00 -2.51 -35.82
C GLY A 293 -17.55 -2.96 -36.04
N TRP A 294 -16.72 -2.96 -35.00
CA TRP A 294 -15.32 -3.39 -35.12
C TRP A 294 -15.20 -4.90 -35.40
N SER A 295 -14.17 -5.27 -36.14
CA SER A 295 -13.80 -6.68 -36.35
C SER A 295 -13.11 -7.28 -35.11
N GLN A 296 -13.13 -8.62 -34.98
CA GLN A 296 -12.41 -9.31 -33.90
C GLN A 296 -10.92 -8.93 -33.83
N ASN A 297 -10.27 -8.72 -34.99
CA ASN A 297 -8.86 -8.32 -35.05
C ASN A 297 -8.62 -6.91 -34.49
N GLU A 298 -9.60 -6.00 -34.61
CA GLU A 298 -9.53 -4.66 -34.02
C GLU A 298 -9.75 -4.71 -32.52
N ILE A 299 -10.75 -5.48 -32.07
CA ILE A 299 -11.00 -5.75 -30.63
C ILE A 299 -9.74 -6.30 -29.97
N ASP A 300 -9.13 -7.35 -30.54
CA ASP A 300 -7.93 -7.98 -29.98
C ASP A 300 -6.75 -6.99 -29.92
N ARG A 301 -6.54 -6.20 -30.99
CA ARG A 301 -5.47 -5.20 -31.05
C ARG A 301 -5.67 -4.09 -30.00
N CYS A 302 -6.85 -3.49 -29.97
CA CYS A 302 -7.18 -2.43 -29.01
C CYS A 302 -7.09 -2.94 -27.56
N SER A 303 -7.52 -4.18 -27.30
CA SER A 303 -7.42 -4.82 -25.99
C SER A 303 -5.97 -5.03 -25.58
N MET A 304 -5.15 -5.60 -26.46
CA MET A 304 -3.72 -5.80 -26.19
C MET A 304 -2.98 -4.48 -25.97
N ASP A 305 -3.24 -3.47 -26.80
CA ASP A 305 -2.62 -2.15 -26.67
C ASP A 305 -3.01 -1.50 -25.33
N ARG A 306 -4.29 -1.57 -24.94
CA ARG A 306 -4.76 -1.06 -23.65
C ARG A 306 -4.14 -1.80 -22.47
N ILE A 307 -4.15 -3.13 -22.47
CA ILE A 307 -3.55 -3.96 -21.42
C ILE A 307 -2.05 -3.64 -21.29
N LYS A 308 -1.32 -3.58 -22.41
CA LYS A 308 0.10 -3.24 -22.41
C LYS A 308 0.34 -1.88 -21.77
N ASN A 309 -0.39 -0.85 -22.20
CA ASN A 309 -0.24 0.49 -21.66
C ASN A 309 -0.53 0.55 -20.15
N LEU A 310 -1.51 -0.20 -19.65
CA LEU A 310 -1.83 -0.28 -18.23
C LEU A 310 -0.76 -1.04 -17.43
N LEU A 311 -0.18 -2.10 -18.00
CA LEU A 311 0.87 -2.91 -17.36
C LEU A 311 2.27 -2.29 -17.43
N ASP A 312 2.49 -1.28 -18.26
CA ASP A 312 3.73 -0.51 -18.32
C ASP A 312 3.79 0.60 -17.23
N LEU A 313 2.64 1.01 -16.67
CA LEU A 313 2.57 2.05 -15.62
C LEU A 313 3.37 1.74 -14.34
N PRO A 314 3.37 0.49 -13.81
CA PRO A 314 4.19 0.11 -12.68
C PRO A 314 5.67 0.52 -12.77
N ILE A 315 6.26 0.59 -13.98
CA ILE A 315 7.66 0.97 -14.16
C ILE A 315 7.94 2.40 -13.68
N GLY A 316 7.01 3.32 -13.95
CA GLY A 316 7.11 4.71 -13.47
C GLY A 316 6.88 4.81 -11.97
N VAL A 317 5.93 4.03 -11.45
CA VAL A 317 5.58 3.96 -10.03
C VAL A 317 6.72 3.39 -9.19
N GLU A 318 7.47 2.40 -9.70
CA GLU A 318 8.64 1.83 -9.01
C GLU A 318 9.66 2.92 -8.64
N LYS A 319 9.95 3.82 -9.59
CA LYS A 319 10.88 4.93 -9.37
C LYS A 319 10.35 5.91 -8.33
N LEU A 320 9.06 6.21 -8.39
CA LEU A 320 8.39 7.10 -7.43
C LEU A 320 8.40 6.50 -6.02
N GLY A 321 8.02 5.23 -5.87
CA GLY A 321 8.03 4.55 -4.58
C GLY A 321 9.43 4.42 -3.99
N LYS A 322 10.47 4.25 -4.83
CA LYS A 322 11.87 4.25 -4.36
C LYS A 322 12.30 5.63 -3.86
N LEU A 323 12.04 6.68 -4.64
CA LEU A 323 12.33 8.06 -4.25
C LEU A 323 11.66 8.38 -2.91
N ASP A 324 10.37 8.11 -2.81
CA ASP A 324 9.56 8.38 -1.62
C ASP A 324 10.12 7.64 -0.39
N ASP A 325 10.40 6.34 -0.51
CA ASP A 325 10.96 5.55 0.61
C ASP A 325 12.34 6.04 1.05
N ASP A 326 13.21 6.42 0.10
CA ASP A 326 14.55 6.91 0.39
C ASP A 326 14.50 8.30 1.06
N SER A 327 13.65 9.22 0.57
CA SER A 327 13.44 10.54 1.18
C SER A 327 12.83 10.44 2.58
N LEU A 328 11.81 9.57 2.76
CA LEU A 328 11.18 9.36 4.06
C LEU A 328 12.16 8.72 5.05
N ALA A 329 13.03 7.80 4.62
CA ALA A 329 14.07 7.25 5.49
C ALA A 329 15.00 8.35 6.03
N GLU A 330 15.43 9.30 5.20
CA GLU A 330 16.27 10.43 5.61
C GLU A 330 15.52 11.38 6.57
N MET A 331 14.24 11.65 6.33
CA MET A 331 13.39 12.44 7.22
C MET A 331 13.19 11.77 8.59
N VAL A 332 13.04 10.44 8.62
CA VAL A 332 12.94 9.65 9.86
C VAL A 332 14.25 9.68 10.65
N GLU A 333 15.39 9.50 9.98
CA GLU A 333 16.72 9.55 10.60
C GLU A 333 17.00 10.92 11.21
N SER A 334 16.65 12.00 10.50
CA SER A 334 16.81 13.39 10.95
C SER A 334 15.72 13.89 11.91
N ASN A 335 14.61 13.15 12.08
CA ASN A 335 13.39 13.59 12.78
C ASN A 335 12.76 14.86 12.17
N TYR A 336 12.91 15.06 10.87
CA TYR A 336 12.25 16.15 10.17
C TYR A 336 10.72 15.97 10.19
N GLY A 337 9.97 17.02 10.49
CA GLY A 337 8.50 16.97 10.55
C GLY A 337 7.91 16.03 11.62
N GLY A 338 8.71 15.70 12.64
CA GLY A 338 8.30 14.75 13.69
C GLY A 338 8.17 13.31 13.19
N MET A 339 8.86 12.96 12.11
CA MET A 339 8.78 11.63 11.48
C MET A 339 9.53 10.54 12.25
N ARG A 340 10.31 10.86 13.30
CA ARG A 340 10.96 9.82 14.11
C ARG A 340 9.94 9.12 14.99
N GLY A 341 9.69 7.85 14.68
CA GLY A 341 8.92 6.93 15.51
C GLY A 341 9.19 5.48 15.13
N THR A 342 8.72 4.58 15.98
CA THR A 342 8.93 3.13 15.84
C THR A 342 8.39 2.60 14.51
N LEU A 343 7.15 2.94 14.14
CA LEU A 343 6.54 2.52 12.88
C LEU A 343 7.32 3.02 11.67
N GLN A 344 7.69 4.30 11.65
CA GLN A 344 8.37 4.93 10.52
C GLN A 344 9.77 4.31 10.33
N GLN A 345 10.50 4.03 11.42
CA GLN A 345 11.79 3.35 11.36
C GLN A 345 11.64 1.92 10.81
N GLN A 346 10.64 1.18 11.26
CA GLN A 346 10.36 -0.17 10.76
C GLN A 346 9.97 -0.18 9.28
N ILE A 347 9.24 0.83 8.82
CA ILE A 347 8.79 0.93 7.43
C ILE A 347 9.91 1.44 6.51
N HIS A 348 10.63 2.51 6.84
CA HIS A 348 11.53 3.17 5.89
C HIS A 348 13.01 2.84 6.11
N THR A 349 13.44 2.72 7.36
CA THR A 349 14.86 2.43 7.67
C THR A 349 15.15 0.94 7.54
N GLU A 350 14.26 0.08 8.02
CA GLU A 350 14.45 -1.38 7.92
C GLU A 350 14.11 -1.92 6.51
N SER A 351 13.14 -1.35 5.78
CA SER A 351 12.88 -1.71 4.37
C SER A 351 14.09 -1.42 3.48
N ARG A 352 14.80 -0.31 3.72
CA ARG A 352 15.99 0.06 2.97
C ARG A 352 17.11 -0.96 3.15
N LYS A 353 17.29 -1.48 4.37
CA LYS A 353 18.26 -2.56 4.67
C LYS A 353 17.91 -3.89 3.99
N VAL A 354 16.64 -4.06 3.65
CA VAL A 354 16.09 -5.22 2.98
C VAL A 354 16.26 -5.15 1.48
N ARG A 355 16.10 -3.96 0.88
CA ARG A 355 16.27 -3.72 -0.56
C ARG A 355 17.74 -3.68 -1.01
N ASN A 356 18.67 -3.39 -0.11
CA ASN A 356 20.10 -3.18 -0.41
C ASN A 356 21.00 -4.39 -0.10
N ARG A 357 20.48 -5.43 0.56
CA ARG A 357 21.08 -6.77 0.42
C ARG A 357 20.67 -7.31 -0.92
#